data_AF-A0AAF6BAG9-F1
#
_entry.id   AF-A0AAF6BAG9-F1
#
_cell.length_a   1.000
_cell.length_b   1.000
_cell.length_c   1.000
_cell.angle_alpha   90.00
_cell.angle_beta   90.00
_cell.angle_gamma   90.00
#
_symmetry.space_group_name_H-M   'P 1'
#
loop_
_entity.id
_entity.type
_entity.pdbx_description
1 polymer ?
#
loop_
_entity_poly.entity_id
_entity_poly.type
_entity_poly.pdbx_seq_one_letter_code
_entity_poly.pdbx_strand_id
1 'polypeptide(L)'
;MVHSFGKSEAATPDLAESQVDILVATPGRLMDHIRNTKGFTLQHLPFLVVDETDRLPRHSYLEWLPNVLACVSASGSMLSGLVFRNSHPGSVRTIRNCCLERGNRGTALPRFMKMVLSATLTRDPAKIAQLGLLCPIYVAPGAAGNRYKLPEQLKSYRMVCKPREKPLYLVALLQQLCSQTTIVFTASVVATHRLYTLLKCY
;
A
#
# COMPACT_ATOMS: atom_id res chain seq x y z
N MET A 1 13.81 -10.27 -7.59
CA MET A 1 14.75 -11.14 -6.85
C MET A 1 14.61 -10.79 -5.38
N VAL A 2 14.15 -11.74 -4.55
CA VAL A 2 13.87 -11.49 -3.12
C VAL A 2 15.15 -11.78 -2.35
N HIS A 3 15.87 -10.75 -1.89
CA HIS A 3 17.10 -10.96 -1.11
C HIS A 3 16.79 -11.00 0.40
N SER A 4 17.10 -12.15 1.01
CA SER A 4 17.15 -12.33 2.46
C SER A 4 18.51 -11.83 2.96
N PHE A 5 18.52 -10.99 3.99
CA PHE A 5 19.75 -10.40 4.55
C PHE A 5 20.49 -11.42 5.42
N GLY A 6 21.51 -12.07 4.84
CA GLY A 6 22.53 -12.86 5.54
C GLY A 6 23.65 -11.97 6.08
N LYS A 7 24.02 -12.20 7.34
CA LYS A 7 25.01 -11.46 8.13
C LYS A 7 26.43 -11.94 7.78
N SER A 8 27.34 -11.07 7.36
CA SER A 8 28.79 -11.33 7.35
C SER A 8 29.61 -10.04 7.46
N GLU A 9 30.87 -10.24 7.81
CA GLU A 9 31.80 -9.43 8.61
C GLU A 9 32.38 -8.15 7.98
N ALA A 10 32.87 -7.29 8.89
CA ALA A 10 33.75 -6.14 8.75
C ALA A 10 34.38 -5.85 7.37
N ALA A 11 33.93 -4.75 6.75
CA ALA A 11 34.64 -4.02 5.71
C ALA A 11 34.58 -2.51 6.02
N THR A 12 35.49 -1.74 5.40
CA THR A 12 35.64 -0.27 5.38
C THR A 12 34.31 0.50 5.31
N PRO A 13 34.24 1.82 5.60
CA PRO A 13 33.02 2.61 5.43
C PRO A 13 32.76 2.82 3.93
N ASP A 14 32.57 1.72 3.21
CA ASP A 14 32.14 1.71 1.84
C ASP A 14 30.73 2.28 1.85
N LEU A 15 30.58 3.36 1.10
CA LEU A 15 29.33 3.99 0.73
C LEU A 15 28.49 2.92 0.01
N ALA A 16 27.82 2.05 0.77
CA ALA A 16 26.98 1.01 0.23
C ALA A 16 25.77 1.68 -0.43
N GLU A 17 25.90 1.98 -1.71
CA GLU A 17 24.80 2.44 -2.54
C GLU A 17 23.75 1.33 -2.60
N SER A 18 22.49 1.69 -2.32
CA SER A 18 21.38 0.76 -2.40
C SER A 18 21.23 0.27 -3.85
N GLN A 19 21.33 -1.05 -4.07
CA GLN A 19 21.07 -1.67 -5.37
C GLN A 19 19.55 -1.85 -5.67
N VAL A 20 18.68 -1.27 -4.84
CA VAL A 20 17.22 -1.40 -4.97
C VAL A 20 16.63 -0.16 -5.61
N ASP A 21 16.14 -0.32 -6.84
CA ASP A 21 15.40 0.74 -7.57
C ASP A 21 13.91 0.78 -7.19
N ILE A 22 13.31 -0.37 -6.90
CA ILE A 22 11.89 -0.53 -6.56
C ILE A 22 11.78 -1.34 -5.27
N LEU A 23 11.13 -0.76 -4.27
CA LEU A 23 10.82 -1.40 -3.01
C LEU A 23 9.32 -1.63 -2.87
N VAL A 24 8.93 -2.88 -2.66
CA VAL A 24 7.57 -3.26 -2.26
C VAL A 24 7.63 -3.74 -0.82
N ALA A 25 6.91 -3.08 0.08
CA ALA A 25 6.93 -3.40 1.50
C ALA A 25 5.57 -3.15 2.14
N THR A 26 5.25 -3.93 3.17
CA THR A 26 4.15 -3.59 4.09
C THR A 26 4.58 -2.40 4.95
N PRO A 27 3.63 -1.58 5.45
CA PRO A 27 3.99 -0.37 6.18
C PRO A 27 4.87 -0.60 7.41
N GLY A 28 4.57 -1.64 8.20
CA GLY A 28 5.38 -2.00 9.37
C GLY A 28 6.82 -2.33 8.98
N ARG A 29 7.00 -3.13 7.92
CA ARG A 29 8.33 -3.51 7.46
C ARG A 29 9.11 -2.33 6.88
N LEU A 30 8.44 -1.42 6.18
CA LEU A 30 9.06 -0.18 5.69
C LEU A 30 9.56 0.68 6.85
N MET A 31 8.77 0.85 7.92
CA MET A 31 9.15 1.62 9.09
C MET A 31 10.35 1.02 9.83
N ASP A 32 10.42 -0.31 9.93
CA ASP A 32 11.59 -0.98 10.49
C ASP A 32 12.85 -0.68 9.69
N HIS A 33 12.76 -0.66 8.36
CA HIS A 33 13.90 -0.31 7.52
C HIS A 33 14.34 1.14 7.71
N ILE A 34 13.40 2.09 7.74
CA ILE A 34 13.69 3.52 7.98
C ILE A 34 14.39 3.74 9.34
N ARG A 35 13.98 3.01 10.39
CA ARG A 35 14.50 3.22 11.76
C ARG A 35 15.79 2.46 12.04
N ASN A 36 15.89 1.23 11.56
CA ASN A 36 16.89 0.28 12.06
C ASN A 36 17.93 -0.13 11.00
N THR A 37 17.68 0.12 9.70
CA THR A 37 18.64 -0.25 8.64
C THR A 37 19.62 0.89 8.40
N LYS A 38 20.89 0.69 8.77
CA LYS A 38 21.96 1.66 8.51
C LYS A 38 22.06 1.94 7.01
N GLY A 39 22.11 3.21 6.63
CA GLY A 39 22.22 3.64 5.23
C GLY A 39 20.91 3.61 4.42
N PHE A 40 19.81 3.12 4.99
CA PHE A 40 18.51 3.18 4.32
C PHE A 40 17.96 4.61 4.33
N THR A 41 17.81 5.22 3.16
CA THR A 41 17.27 6.57 3.03
C THR A 41 16.22 6.62 1.92
N LEU A 42 15.27 7.54 2.06
CA LEU A 42 14.26 7.84 1.05
C LEU A 42 14.58 9.13 0.28
N GLN A 43 15.84 9.60 0.35
CA GLN A 43 16.28 10.86 -0.24
C GLN A 43 16.05 10.94 -1.75
N HIS A 44 16.14 9.80 -2.44
CA HIS A 44 15.98 9.70 -3.89
C HIS A 44 14.58 9.22 -4.32
N LEU A 45 13.64 9.04 -3.39
CA LEU A 45 12.31 8.49 -3.68
C LEU A 45 11.48 9.47 -4.55
N PRO A 46 11.18 9.15 -5.83
CA PRO A 46 10.40 10.03 -6.68
C PRO A 46 8.92 9.65 -6.70
N PHE A 47 8.58 8.40 -6.38
CA PHE A 47 7.23 7.86 -6.44
C PHE A 47 6.91 7.08 -5.16
N LEU A 48 5.77 7.37 -4.54
CA LEU A 48 5.20 6.57 -3.47
C LEU A 48 3.82 6.08 -3.92
N VAL A 49 3.68 4.77 -4.08
CA VAL A 49 2.40 4.13 -4.35
C VAL A 49 1.89 3.49 -3.07
N VAL A 50 0.68 3.88 -2.67
CA VAL A 50 -0.02 3.32 -1.53
C VAL A 50 -1.19 2.50 -2.07
N ASP A 51 -1.10 1.19 -1.97
CA ASP A 51 -2.11 0.27 -2.48
C ASP A 51 -3.07 -0.21 -1.37
N GLU A 52 -4.24 -0.71 -1.78
CA GLU A 52 -5.32 -1.22 -0.91
C GLU A 52 -5.70 -0.27 0.23
N THR A 53 -5.78 1.04 -0.03
CA THR A 53 -5.92 2.04 1.03
C THR A 53 -7.24 1.96 1.81
N ASP A 54 -8.21 1.26 1.26
CA ASP A 54 -9.49 0.93 1.88
C ASP A 54 -9.41 -0.17 2.94
N ARG A 55 -8.37 -1.02 2.89
CA ARG A 55 -8.14 -2.10 3.87
C ARG A 55 -7.27 -1.65 5.04
N LEU A 56 -6.49 -0.60 4.86
CA LEU A 56 -5.67 -0.04 5.92
C LEU A 56 -6.56 0.69 6.93
N PRO A 57 -6.61 0.25 8.20
CA PRO A 57 -7.32 0.97 9.25
C PRO A 57 -6.82 2.40 9.35
N ARG A 58 -7.71 3.37 9.67
CA ARG A 58 -7.32 4.77 9.89
C ARG A 58 -6.08 4.91 10.77
N HIS A 59 -6.02 4.12 11.86
CA HIS A 59 -4.90 4.13 12.80
C HIS A 59 -3.57 3.73 12.17
N SER A 60 -3.56 2.75 11.24
CA SER A 60 -2.33 2.32 10.60
C SER A 60 -1.73 3.43 9.74
N TYR A 61 -2.54 4.20 9.00
CA TYR A 61 -2.03 5.31 8.20
C TYR A 61 -1.36 6.42 9.00
N LEU A 62 -1.94 6.76 10.15
CA LEU A 62 -1.48 7.87 10.98
C LEU A 62 -0.07 7.63 11.55
N GLU A 63 0.36 6.38 11.67
CA GLU A 63 1.66 6.06 12.27
C GLU A 63 2.82 6.09 11.27
N TRP A 64 2.66 5.57 10.06
CA TRP A 64 3.80 5.39 9.15
C TRP A 64 3.90 6.47 8.07
N LEU A 65 2.76 6.89 7.50
CA LEU A 65 2.77 7.76 6.32
C LEU A 65 3.35 9.15 6.63
N PRO A 66 2.99 9.84 7.74
CA PRO A 66 3.62 11.10 8.10
C PRO A 66 5.14 11.00 8.28
N ASN A 67 5.62 9.89 8.86
CA ASN A 67 7.05 9.64 9.05
C ASN A 67 7.78 9.44 7.72
N VAL A 68 7.19 8.68 6.79
CA VAL A 68 7.72 8.53 5.43
C VAL A 68 7.78 9.87 4.72
N LEU A 69 6.70 10.66 4.77
CA LEU A 69 6.66 11.99 4.15
C LEU A 69 7.70 12.93 4.77
N ALA A 70 7.88 12.90 6.09
CA ALA A 70 8.92 13.68 6.77
C ALA A 70 10.33 13.30 6.30
N CYS A 71 10.62 12.00 6.11
CA CYS A 71 11.91 11.54 5.58
C CYS A 71 12.16 12.01 4.14
N VAL A 72 11.11 12.04 3.31
CA VAL A 72 11.18 12.55 1.93
C VAL A 72 11.39 14.08 1.93
N SER A 73 10.68 14.82 2.78
CA SER A 73 10.78 16.29 2.86
C SER A 73 12.07 16.78 3.52
N ALA A 74 12.64 16.05 4.48
CA ALA A 74 13.92 16.40 5.12
C ALA A 74 15.08 16.48 4.12
N SER A 75 15.04 15.65 3.07
CA SER A 75 15.98 15.70 1.94
C SER A 75 15.85 16.98 1.09
N GLY A 76 14.65 17.59 1.07
CA GLY A 76 14.36 18.84 0.36
C GLY A 76 14.64 20.12 1.16
N SER A 77 14.91 20.02 2.47
CA SER A 77 15.13 21.17 3.36
C SER A 77 16.52 21.84 3.23
N MET A 78 17.26 21.53 2.16
CA MET A 78 18.40 22.36 1.70
C MET A 78 17.96 23.46 0.71
N LEU A 79 16.65 23.59 0.43
CA LEU A 79 16.11 24.52 -0.57
C LEU A 79 15.42 25.77 0.01
N SER A 80 15.45 25.99 1.33
CA SER A 80 15.11 27.30 1.92
C SER A 80 16.24 28.34 1.80
N GLY A 81 17.39 27.97 1.21
CA GLY A 81 18.59 28.81 1.10
C GLY A 81 19.05 29.16 -0.32
N LEU A 82 18.29 28.82 -1.37
CA LEU A 82 18.64 29.22 -2.75
C LEU A 82 18.14 30.64 -3.07
N VAL A 83 18.58 31.59 -2.25
CA VAL A 83 18.84 32.94 -2.75
C VAL A 83 20.02 32.81 -3.69
N PHE A 84 19.83 33.20 -4.95
CA PHE A 84 20.82 33.28 -6.03
C PHE A 84 22.28 33.38 -5.53
N ARG A 85 23.00 32.25 -5.47
CA ARG A 85 24.46 32.28 -5.47
C ARG A 85 24.93 32.22 -6.91
N ASN A 86 25.59 33.29 -7.34
CA ASN A 86 26.33 33.39 -8.59
C ASN A 86 27.08 32.08 -8.88
N SER A 87 26.61 31.36 -9.89
CA SER A 87 27.22 30.12 -10.34
C SER A 87 28.43 30.44 -11.19
N HIS A 88 29.58 29.87 -10.86
CA HIS A 88 30.76 29.93 -11.71
C HIS A 88 30.52 29.10 -12.99
N PRO A 89 30.95 29.57 -14.17
CA PRO A 89 30.76 28.86 -15.43
C PRO A 89 31.70 27.64 -15.46
N GLY A 90 31.15 26.42 -15.42
CA GLY A 90 31.96 25.21 -15.63
C GLY A 90 31.47 23.91 -14.99
N SER A 91 30.47 23.92 -14.09
CA SER A 91 29.94 22.70 -13.49
C SER A 91 28.54 22.38 -14.03
N VAL A 92 28.48 21.57 -15.08
CA VAL A 92 27.21 20.99 -15.54
C VAL A 92 26.81 19.89 -14.55
N ARG A 93 25.92 20.21 -13.61
CA ARG A 93 25.17 19.19 -12.86
C ARG A 93 23.76 19.14 -13.41
N THR A 94 23.26 17.95 -13.71
CA THR A 94 21.91 17.75 -14.22
C THR A 94 20.89 18.10 -13.13
N ILE A 95 20.37 19.33 -13.11
CA ILE A 95 19.28 19.73 -12.22
C ILE A 95 17.99 19.11 -12.77
N ARG A 96 17.68 17.87 -12.37
CA ARG A 96 16.40 17.18 -12.69
C ARG A 96 15.35 17.31 -11.58
N ASN A 97 15.50 18.26 -10.65
CA ASN A 97 14.69 18.33 -9.43
C ASN A 97 13.59 19.40 -9.44
N CYS A 98 13.25 19.99 -10.58
CA CYS A 98 12.23 21.04 -10.63
C CYS A 98 11.23 20.82 -11.77
N CYS A 99 9.96 20.66 -11.43
CA CYS A 99 8.84 20.93 -12.33
C CYS A 99 8.35 22.36 -12.04
N LEU A 100 8.23 23.18 -13.10
CA LEU A 100 7.42 24.39 -13.05
C LEU A 100 5.97 23.94 -13.14
N GLU A 101 5.21 24.08 -12.05
CA GLU A 101 3.75 24.14 -12.15
C GLU A 101 3.39 25.27 -13.12
N ARG A 102 2.57 24.99 -14.14
CA ARG A 102 2.10 25.98 -15.11
C ARG A 102 1.20 26.98 -14.37
N GLY A 103 1.80 28.05 -13.83
CA GLY A 103 1.11 29.13 -13.13
C GLY A 103 1.81 29.65 -11.86
N ASN A 104 2.81 28.95 -11.31
CA ASN A 104 3.49 29.38 -10.09
C ASN A 104 4.92 29.87 -10.38
N ARG A 105 5.12 31.18 -10.41
CA ARG A 105 6.43 31.82 -10.63
C ARG A 105 7.23 31.86 -9.33
N GLY A 106 7.94 30.77 -8.99
CA GLY A 106 9.12 30.92 -8.12
C GLY A 106 9.46 29.83 -7.10
N THR A 107 8.82 28.66 -7.08
CA THR A 107 9.27 27.57 -6.18
C THR A 107 9.41 26.26 -6.92
N ALA A 108 10.65 25.73 -6.96
CA ALA A 108 10.95 24.40 -7.47
C ALA A 108 10.46 23.37 -6.43
N LEU A 109 9.34 22.70 -6.71
CA LEU A 109 8.88 21.61 -5.86
C LEU A 109 9.63 20.32 -6.22
N PRO A 110 10.05 19.51 -5.22
CA PRO A 110 10.63 18.20 -5.48
C PRO A 110 9.59 17.32 -6.21
N ARG A 111 10.05 16.55 -7.21
CA ARG A 111 9.21 15.66 -8.05
C ARG A 111 8.73 14.40 -7.29
N PHE A 112 8.26 14.55 -6.06
CA PHE A 112 7.66 13.45 -5.31
C PHE A 112 6.20 13.29 -5.70
N MET A 113 5.90 12.23 -6.46
CA MET A 113 4.55 11.87 -6.85
C MET A 113 3.99 10.81 -5.91
N LYS A 114 2.85 11.11 -5.28
CA LYS A 114 2.13 10.16 -4.45
C LYS A 114 0.89 9.66 -5.18
N MET A 115 0.76 8.34 -5.27
CA MET A 115 -0.39 7.66 -5.86
C MET A 115 -1.07 6.81 -4.78
N VAL A 116 -2.39 6.89 -4.74
CA VAL A 116 -3.22 6.11 -3.82
C VAL A 116 -4.13 5.26 -4.68
N LEU A 117 -4.00 3.95 -4.55
CA LEU A 117 -4.78 2.95 -5.25
C LEU A 117 -5.71 2.28 -4.25
N SER A 118 -6.99 2.20 -4.62
CA SER A 118 -8.01 1.58 -3.79
C SER A 118 -9.10 0.99 -4.67
N ALA A 119 -9.48 -0.24 -4.37
CA ALA A 119 -10.65 -0.86 -5.00
C ALA A 119 -11.94 -0.15 -4.56
N THR A 120 -11.96 0.39 -3.34
CA THR A 120 -13.16 0.92 -2.69
C THR A 120 -12.88 2.27 -2.05
N LEU A 121 -12.71 3.33 -2.85
CA LEU A 121 -12.38 4.64 -2.26
C LEU A 121 -13.53 5.13 -1.36
N THR A 122 -13.19 5.38 -0.10
CA THR A 122 -14.09 5.97 0.88
C THR A 122 -14.53 7.37 0.42
N ARG A 123 -15.79 7.73 0.63
CA ARG A 123 -16.28 9.11 0.39
C ARG A 123 -16.03 10.04 1.57
N ASP A 124 -15.44 9.53 2.65
CA ASP A 124 -15.18 10.32 3.85
C ASP A 124 -14.00 11.28 3.61
N PRO A 125 -14.24 12.60 3.58
CA PRO A 125 -13.19 13.57 3.32
C PRO A 125 -12.09 13.54 4.38
N ALA A 126 -12.40 13.17 5.63
CA ALA A 126 -11.40 13.09 6.69
C ALA A 126 -10.37 11.98 6.43
N LYS A 127 -10.83 10.81 5.95
CA LYS A 127 -9.93 9.72 5.56
C LYS A 127 -9.06 10.08 4.35
N ILE A 128 -9.63 10.79 3.38
CA ILE A 128 -8.89 11.23 2.18
C ILE A 128 -7.85 12.30 2.56
N ALA A 129 -8.21 13.25 3.44
CA ALA A 129 -7.29 14.30 3.89
C ALA A 129 -6.05 13.73 4.60
N GLN A 130 -6.22 12.64 5.38
CA GLN A 130 -5.10 11.96 6.05
C GLN A 130 -4.06 11.37 5.09
N LEU A 131 -4.41 11.14 3.82
CA LEU A 131 -3.47 10.68 2.81
C LEU A 131 -2.48 11.79 2.42
N GLY A 132 -2.74 13.05 2.76
CA GLY A 132 -1.85 14.20 2.51
C GLY A 132 -1.57 14.43 1.03
N LEU A 133 -2.53 14.14 0.15
CA LEU A 133 -2.38 14.28 -1.30
C LEU A 133 -2.30 15.76 -1.70
N LEU A 134 -1.37 16.09 -2.60
CA LEU A 134 -1.25 17.43 -3.19
C LEU A 134 -2.01 17.45 -4.52
N CYS A 135 -3.05 18.29 -4.63
CA CYS A 135 -3.87 18.47 -5.83
C CYS A 135 -4.22 17.14 -6.56
N PRO A 136 -4.81 16.13 -5.88
CA PRO A 136 -5.01 14.82 -6.48
C PRO A 136 -5.99 14.86 -7.65
N ILE A 137 -5.61 14.22 -8.75
CA ILE A 137 -6.54 13.88 -9.83
C ILE A 137 -7.24 12.58 -9.44
N TYR A 138 -8.56 12.63 -9.29
CA TYR A 138 -9.35 11.46 -8.99
C TYR A 138 -9.74 10.73 -10.28
N VAL A 139 -9.32 9.47 -10.41
CA VAL A 139 -9.63 8.62 -11.56
C VAL A 139 -10.51 7.45 -11.11
N ALA A 140 -11.81 7.62 -11.34
CA ALA A 140 -12.88 6.63 -11.30
C ALA A 140 -13.04 5.78 -12.58
N PRO A 141 -12.84 4.45 -12.63
CA PRO A 141 -13.48 3.67 -13.68
C PRO A 141 -14.99 3.92 -13.61
N GLY A 142 -15.61 4.28 -14.73
CA GLY A 142 -16.99 4.78 -14.81
C GLY A 142 -18.00 3.90 -14.08
N ALA A 143 -18.34 4.29 -12.85
CA ALA A 143 -19.44 3.71 -12.08
C ALA A 143 -20.04 4.79 -11.17
N ALA A 144 -20.49 5.90 -11.77
CA ALA A 144 -21.26 6.92 -11.07
C ALA A 144 -22.56 6.36 -10.45
N GLY A 145 -22.99 5.13 -10.78
CA GLY A 145 -24.20 4.51 -10.23
C GLY A 145 -24.19 2.99 -9.99
N ASN A 146 -23.16 2.22 -10.35
CA ASN A 146 -23.14 0.75 -10.21
C ASN A 146 -22.14 0.28 -9.13
N ARG A 147 -22.40 0.66 -7.88
CA ARG A 147 -21.64 0.15 -6.73
C ARG A 147 -22.22 -1.18 -6.29
N TYR A 148 -21.41 -2.25 -6.27
CA TYR A 148 -21.72 -3.55 -5.67
C TYR A 148 -23.12 -4.09 -5.98
N LYS A 149 -23.55 -4.02 -7.24
CA LYS A 149 -24.74 -4.77 -7.62
C LYS A 149 -24.34 -6.24 -7.72
N LEU A 150 -24.90 -7.06 -6.83
CA LEU A 150 -24.89 -8.49 -7.03
C LEU A 150 -25.55 -8.78 -8.38
N PRO A 151 -25.04 -9.73 -9.17
CA PRO A 151 -25.68 -10.12 -10.42
C PRO A 151 -27.15 -10.47 -10.18
N GLU A 152 -28.05 -10.01 -11.04
CA GLU A 152 -29.50 -10.26 -10.89
C GLU A 152 -29.84 -11.77 -10.87
N GLN A 153 -28.96 -12.59 -11.46
CA GLN A 153 -29.09 -14.04 -11.50
C GLN A 153 -28.56 -14.75 -10.24
N LEU A 154 -27.90 -14.03 -9.31
CA LEU A 154 -27.34 -14.61 -8.10
C LEU A 154 -28.45 -14.91 -7.08
N LYS A 155 -28.78 -16.19 -6.92
CA LYS A 155 -29.73 -16.64 -5.89
C LYS A 155 -29.01 -16.78 -4.54
N SER A 156 -29.54 -16.10 -3.52
CA SER A 156 -29.02 -16.15 -2.15
C SER A 156 -29.97 -16.91 -1.24
N TYR A 157 -29.45 -17.89 -0.51
CA TYR A 157 -30.23 -18.71 0.42
C TYR A 157 -29.66 -18.58 1.84
N ARG A 158 -30.51 -18.69 2.86
CA ARG A 158 -30.12 -18.67 4.27
C ARG A 158 -30.73 -19.86 5.01
N MET A 159 -29.89 -20.57 5.76
CA MET A 159 -30.32 -21.63 6.66
C MET A 159 -30.08 -21.21 8.11
N VAL A 160 -31.12 -21.30 8.95
CA VAL A 160 -31.02 -21.05 10.38
C VAL A 160 -30.83 -22.38 11.08
N CYS A 161 -29.74 -22.53 11.83
CA CYS A 161 -29.40 -23.75 12.56
C CYS A 161 -28.64 -23.41 13.84
N LYS A 162 -28.59 -24.36 14.78
CA LYS A 162 -27.74 -24.21 15.98
C LYS A 162 -26.27 -24.29 15.57
N PRO A 163 -25.36 -23.53 16.20
CA PRO A 163 -23.93 -23.53 15.82
C PRO A 163 -23.28 -24.92 15.82
N ARG A 164 -23.68 -25.80 16.74
CA ARG A 164 -23.16 -27.17 16.84
C ARG A 164 -23.59 -28.09 15.69
N GLU A 165 -24.75 -27.81 15.09
CA GLU A 165 -25.33 -28.62 14.01
C GLU A 165 -24.92 -28.10 12.62
N LYS A 166 -24.40 -26.87 12.53
CA LYS A 166 -23.97 -26.24 11.27
C LYS A 166 -23.08 -27.13 10.38
N PRO A 167 -22.09 -27.89 10.91
CA PRO A 167 -21.29 -28.79 10.06
C PRO A 167 -22.12 -29.90 9.41
N LEU A 168 -23.11 -30.46 10.11
CA LEU A 168 -23.99 -31.51 9.58
C LEU A 168 -24.86 -30.98 8.43
N TYR A 169 -25.47 -29.81 8.62
CA TYR A 169 -26.24 -29.15 7.57
C TYR A 169 -25.38 -28.82 6.34
N LEU A 170 -24.13 -28.41 6.55
CA LEU A 170 -23.19 -28.16 5.45
C LEU A 170 -22.87 -29.45 4.68
N VAL A 171 -22.60 -30.56 5.36
CA VAL A 171 -22.36 -31.86 4.69
C VAL A 171 -23.57 -32.28 3.86
N ALA A 172 -24.77 -32.21 4.45
CA ALA A 172 -26.01 -32.52 3.73
C ALA A 172 -26.21 -31.63 2.49
N LEU A 173 -25.90 -30.33 2.60
CA LEU A 173 -25.96 -29.40 1.47
C LEU A 173 -24.93 -29.75 0.39
N LEU A 174 -23.68 -30.05 0.78
CA LEU A 174 -22.63 -30.42 -0.17
C LEU A 174 -22.96 -31.73 -0.90
N GLN A 175 -23.57 -32.69 -0.22
CA GLN A 175 -24.07 -33.92 -0.84
C GLN A 175 -25.16 -33.61 -1.87
N GLN A 176 -26.09 -32.69 -1.57
CA GLN A 176 -27.14 -32.27 -2.51
C GLN A 176 -26.59 -31.50 -3.71
N LEU A 177 -25.51 -30.74 -3.54
CA LEU A 177 -24.88 -29.96 -4.61
C LEU A 177 -24.00 -30.82 -5.57
N CYS A 178 -23.89 -32.13 -5.33
CA CYS A 178 -23.48 -33.16 -6.29
C CYS A 178 -22.43 -32.72 -7.33
N SER A 179 -21.14 -32.78 -6.96
CA SER A 179 -19.99 -32.53 -7.86
C SER A 179 -19.83 -31.09 -8.40
N GLN A 180 -20.64 -30.13 -7.95
CA GLN A 180 -20.36 -28.72 -8.25
C GLN A 180 -19.12 -28.24 -7.52
N THR A 181 -18.26 -27.49 -8.23
CA THR A 181 -17.11 -26.82 -7.64
C THR A 181 -17.61 -25.78 -6.62
N THR A 182 -17.51 -26.13 -5.34
CA THR A 182 -18.10 -25.36 -4.26
C THR A 182 -17.01 -24.68 -3.45
N ILE A 183 -17.15 -23.36 -3.22
CA ILE A 183 -16.27 -22.61 -2.32
C ILE A 183 -16.98 -22.44 -0.98
N VAL A 184 -16.32 -22.90 0.10
CA VAL A 184 -16.84 -22.75 1.47
C VAL A 184 -15.98 -21.75 2.23
N PHE A 185 -16.57 -20.63 2.63
CA PHE A 185 -15.91 -19.64 3.46
C PHE A 185 -16.05 -19.99 4.94
N THR A 186 -14.95 -19.92 5.69
CA THR A 186 -14.96 -20.02 7.15
C THR A 186 -14.32 -18.78 7.78
N ALA A 187 -14.61 -18.56 9.06
CA ALA A 187 -14.16 -17.35 9.75
C ALA A 187 -12.67 -17.34 10.13
N SER A 188 -11.97 -18.48 10.03
CA SER A 188 -10.55 -18.56 10.41
C SER A 188 -9.83 -19.73 9.74
N VAL A 189 -8.50 -19.68 9.72
CA VAL A 189 -7.66 -20.79 9.24
C VAL A 189 -7.90 -22.05 10.07
N VAL A 190 -8.05 -21.92 11.39
CA VAL A 190 -8.34 -23.06 12.29
C VAL A 190 -9.71 -23.67 11.97
N ALA A 191 -10.74 -22.85 11.74
CA ALA A 191 -12.06 -23.35 11.34
C ALA A 191 -12.01 -24.06 9.97
N THR A 192 -11.23 -23.53 9.02
CA THR A 192 -10.99 -24.16 7.72
C THR A 192 -10.36 -25.54 7.88
N HIS A 193 -9.29 -25.65 8.67
CA HIS A 193 -8.61 -26.94 8.89
C HIS A 193 -9.53 -27.99 9.54
N ARG A 194 -10.30 -27.57 10.55
CA ARG A 194 -11.27 -28.44 11.23
C ARG A 194 -12.35 -28.93 10.27
N LEU A 195 -12.89 -28.03 9.44
CA LEU A 195 -13.90 -28.39 8.43
C LEU A 195 -13.31 -29.33 7.37
N TYR A 196 -12.12 -29.04 6.85
CA TYR A 196 -11.44 -29.89 5.88
C TYR A 196 -11.24 -31.31 6.41
N THR A 197 -10.79 -31.45 7.67
CA THR A 197 -10.59 -32.76 8.29
C THR A 197 -11.91 -33.54 8.40
N LEU A 198 -13.00 -32.85 8.76
CA LEU A 198 -14.34 -33.44 8.82
C LEU A 198 -14.80 -33.89 7.43
N LEU A 199 -14.67 -33.04 6.41
CA LEU A 199 -15.08 -33.36 5.04
C LEU A 199 -14.25 -34.49 4.41
N LYS A 200 -13.02 -34.73 4.88
CA LYS A 200 -12.20 -35.85 4.42
C LYS A 200 -12.68 -37.21 4.96
N CYS A 201 -13.45 -37.21 6.04
CA CYS A 201 -13.97 -38.43 6.66
C CYS A 201 -15.30 -38.90 6.04
N TYR A 202 -15.89 -38.11 5.13
CA TYR A 202 -17.14 -38.37 4.41
C TYR A 202 -16.88 -38.39 2.91
#